data_AF-A0A916CJD8-F1
#
_entry.id   AF-A0A916CJD8-F1
#
_cell.length_a   1.000
_cell.length_b   1.000
_cell.length_c   1.000
_cell.angle_alpha   90.00
_cell.angle_beta   90.00
_cell.angle_gamma   90.00
#
_symmetry.space_group_name_H-M   'P 1'
#
loop_
_entity.id
_entity.type
_entity.pdbx_description
1 polymer ?
#
loop_
_entity_poly.entity_id
_entity_poly.type
_entity_poly.pdbx_seq_one_letter_code
_entity_poly.pdbx_strand_id
1 'polypeptide(L)'
;HDGLGKYLSQVIEKAPGPTDDVVGILKATKADVVINYLPVGSEEATKWYVEQILDAGCAMVNCIPVFIAREKYWQKRFEERGLPIIGDDIKSQVGATITHRVLARLFEDRGVRLDRTYQLNFGGNTDFLNMLERERLESKKISKTNAVTSMLGHQLSANDVHVGPSDYVPWLTDRKWAYIRLEGTTFGDVPLNIELKLEVWDSPNSAGVVIDAVRCAKLALDRKIKGALVAPSSYFMKSPPQQFPDDQARELVQEFIEK
;
A
#
# COMPACT_ATOMS: atom_id res chain seq x y z
N HIS A 1 9.28 -20.21 4.46
CA HIS A 1 8.83 -18.84 4.14
C HIS A 1 7.40 -18.90 3.62
N ASP A 2 6.59 -17.98 4.10
CA ASP A 2 5.14 -17.83 3.89
C ASP A 2 4.75 -17.14 2.57
N GLY A 3 5.74 -16.86 1.71
CA GLY A 3 5.56 -16.11 0.47
C GLY A 3 4.83 -16.81 -0.67
N LEU A 4 4.56 -18.11 -0.58
CA LEU A 4 3.71 -18.84 -1.52
C LEU A 4 2.45 -19.33 -0.79
N GLY A 5 1.34 -18.64 -1.05
CA GLY A 5 0.02 -19.04 -0.56
C GLY A 5 -0.57 -20.23 -1.30
N LYS A 6 -1.76 -20.67 -0.85
CA LYS A 6 -2.43 -21.87 -1.39
C LYS A 6 -2.73 -21.76 -2.88
N TYR A 7 -3.10 -20.57 -3.34
CA TYR A 7 -3.44 -20.34 -4.75
C TYR A 7 -2.20 -20.11 -5.61
N LEU A 8 -1.19 -19.41 -5.08
CA LEU A 8 0.06 -19.19 -5.82
C LEU A 8 0.85 -20.48 -6.02
N SER A 9 0.85 -21.40 -5.05
CA SER A 9 1.54 -22.69 -5.17
C SER A 9 0.97 -23.61 -6.26
N GLN A 10 -0.24 -23.32 -6.77
CA GLN A 10 -0.85 -24.08 -7.86
C GLN A 10 -0.39 -23.59 -9.24
N VAL A 11 0.15 -22.37 -9.34
CA VAL A 11 0.54 -21.73 -10.60
C VAL A 11 2.02 -21.36 -10.65
N ILE A 12 2.75 -21.51 -9.55
CA ILE A 12 4.19 -21.24 -9.44
C ILE A 12 4.90 -22.52 -8.99
N GLU A 13 5.90 -22.93 -9.76
CA GLU A 13 6.84 -23.97 -9.36
C GLU A 13 7.99 -23.34 -8.57
N LYS A 14 8.24 -23.85 -7.36
CA LYS A 14 9.34 -23.37 -6.52
C LYS A 14 10.67 -23.79 -7.14
N ALA A 15 11.60 -22.83 -7.29
CA ALA A 15 12.95 -23.12 -7.75
C ALA A 15 13.63 -24.16 -6.83
N PRO A 16 14.35 -25.15 -7.39
CA PRO A 16 15.09 -26.12 -6.60
C PRO A 16 16.34 -25.47 -5.97
N GLY A 17 16.77 -26.01 -4.82
CA GLY A 17 17.99 -25.58 -4.14
C GLY A 17 17.75 -24.81 -2.83
N PRO A 18 18.84 -24.50 -2.11
CA PRO A 18 18.79 -23.68 -0.90
C PRO A 18 18.57 -22.21 -1.23
N THR A 19 18.24 -21.41 -0.22
CA THR A 19 18.21 -19.95 -0.33
C THR A 19 19.62 -19.41 -0.61
N ASP A 20 19.74 -18.50 -1.57
CA ASP A 20 21.01 -17.84 -1.90
C ASP A 20 21.54 -16.93 -0.78
N ASP A 21 22.83 -16.59 -0.85
CA ASP A 21 23.44 -15.56 0.00
C ASP A 21 23.01 -14.16 -0.45
N VAL A 22 21.84 -13.73 0.05
CA VAL A 22 21.24 -12.43 -0.26
C VAL A 22 22.18 -11.27 0.12
N VAL A 23 22.87 -11.36 1.27
CA VAL A 23 23.79 -10.31 1.73
C VAL A 23 24.98 -10.19 0.78
N GLY A 24 25.59 -11.31 0.40
CA GLY A 24 26.69 -11.36 -0.55
C GLY A 24 26.30 -10.80 -1.92
N ILE A 25 25.11 -11.15 -2.43
CA ILE A 25 24.60 -10.64 -3.71
C ILE A 25 24.38 -9.13 -3.66
N LEU A 26 23.75 -8.61 -2.61
CA LEU A 26 23.50 -7.16 -2.47
C LEU A 26 24.80 -6.36 -2.38
N LYS A 27 25.80 -6.87 -1.65
CA LYS A 27 27.13 -6.25 -1.56
C LYS A 27 27.89 -6.31 -2.89
N ALA A 28 27.87 -7.45 -3.58
CA ALA A 28 28.55 -7.64 -4.85
C ALA A 28 27.98 -6.74 -5.96
N THR A 29 26.66 -6.58 -5.97
CA THR A 29 25.95 -5.70 -6.91
C THR A 29 26.05 -4.22 -6.54
N LYS A 30 26.55 -3.89 -5.34
CA LYS A 30 26.59 -2.52 -4.78
C LYS A 30 25.20 -1.88 -4.79
N ALA A 31 24.19 -2.67 -4.42
CA ALA A 31 22.83 -2.19 -4.35
C ALA A 31 22.68 -1.15 -3.25
N ASP A 32 22.10 0.02 -3.57
CA ASP A 32 21.81 1.06 -2.59
C ASP A 32 20.45 0.85 -1.93
N VAL A 33 19.43 0.49 -2.73
CA VAL A 33 18.03 0.43 -2.31
C VAL A 33 17.42 -0.90 -2.73
N VAL A 34 16.75 -1.58 -1.81
CA VAL A 34 16.00 -2.82 -2.07
C VAL A 34 14.50 -2.55 -2.02
N ILE A 35 13.78 -3.05 -3.02
CA ILE A 35 12.32 -2.90 -3.13
C ILE A 35 11.66 -4.22 -2.76
N ASN A 36 10.76 -4.19 -1.79
CA ASN A 36 9.99 -5.38 -1.41
C ASN A 36 8.66 -5.44 -2.17
N TYR A 37 8.53 -6.42 -3.07
CA TYR A 37 7.30 -6.77 -3.79
C TYR A 37 6.87 -8.23 -3.53
N LEU A 38 7.18 -8.77 -2.36
CA LEU A 38 6.70 -10.11 -1.99
C LEU A 38 5.15 -10.15 -2.01
N PRO A 39 4.55 -11.33 -2.21
CA PRO A 39 3.09 -11.46 -2.17
C PRO A 39 2.49 -10.98 -0.84
N VAL A 40 1.24 -10.50 -0.88
CA VAL A 40 0.52 -10.10 0.33
C VAL A 40 0.43 -11.30 1.31
N GLY A 41 0.68 -11.04 2.59
CA GLY A 41 0.72 -12.06 3.65
C GLY A 41 2.08 -12.71 3.86
N SER A 42 3.14 -12.26 3.17
CA SER A 42 4.52 -12.74 3.34
C SER A 42 5.22 -12.07 4.53
N GLU A 43 4.70 -12.22 5.74
CA GLU A 43 5.21 -11.55 6.93
C GLU A 43 6.58 -12.08 7.38
N GLU A 44 6.72 -13.39 7.55
CA GLU A 44 7.99 -14.03 7.96
C GLU A 44 9.06 -13.81 6.90
N ALA A 45 8.71 -13.98 5.62
CA ALA A 45 9.62 -13.74 4.52
C ALA A 45 10.09 -12.27 4.50
N THR A 46 9.17 -11.31 4.64
CA THR A 46 9.53 -9.89 4.67
C THR A 46 10.49 -9.58 5.80
N LYS A 47 10.17 -10.03 7.03
CA LYS A 47 11.04 -9.82 8.20
C LYS A 47 12.41 -10.46 8.00
N TRP A 48 12.48 -11.65 7.42
CA TRP A 48 13.75 -12.31 7.08
C TRP A 48 14.57 -11.51 6.06
N TYR A 49 13.95 -11.01 4.99
CA TYR A 49 14.63 -10.17 3.99
C TYR A 49 15.09 -8.83 4.57
N VAL A 50 14.31 -8.23 5.48
CA VAL A 50 14.69 -6.99 6.18
C VAL A 50 16.01 -7.18 6.92
N GLU A 51 16.20 -8.30 7.63
CA GLU A 51 17.48 -8.63 8.28
C GLU A 51 18.64 -8.67 7.28
N GLN A 52 18.45 -9.33 6.12
CA GLN A 52 19.50 -9.41 5.10
C GLN A 52 19.84 -8.03 4.50
N ILE A 53 18.83 -7.19 4.28
CA ILE A 53 18.97 -5.81 3.79
C ILE A 53 19.77 -4.96 4.78
N LEU A 54 19.47 -5.08 6.08
CA LEU A 54 20.18 -4.39 7.15
C LEU A 54 21.65 -4.82 7.25
N ASP A 55 21.95 -6.10 7.04
CA ASP A 55 23.32 -6.65 7.02
C ASP A 55 24.10 -6.33 5.73
N ALA A 56 23.37 -6.12 4.63
CA ALA A 56 23.92 -5.64 3.37
C ALA A 56 24.27 -4.13 3.40
N GLY A 57 23.61 -3.36 4.26
CA GLY A 57 23.80 -1.91 4.32
C GLY A 57 22.94 -1.15 3.31
N CYS A 58 21.81 -1.72 2.89
CA CYS A 58 20.92 -1.12 1.89
C CYS A 58 19.73 -0.40 2.53
N ALA A 59 19.24 0.66 1.90
CA ALA A 59 17.93 1.22 2.21
C ALA A 59 16.82 0.28 1.72
N MET A 60 15.61 0.47 2.25
CA MET A 60 14.44 -0.33 1.87
C MET A 60 13.24 0.52 1.45
N VAL A 61 12.55 0.10 0.40
CA VAL A 61 11.20 0.55 0.05
C VAL A 61 10.25 -0.63 0.19
N ASN A 62 9.35 -0.56 1.17
CA ASN A 62 8.41 -1.64 1.47
C ASN A 62 7.06 -1.41 0.79
N CYS A 63 6.80 -2.08 -0.34
CA CYS A 63 5.60 -1.85 -1.14
C CYS A 63 4.38 -2.68 -0.69
N ILE A 64 4.50 -3.52 0.33
CA ILE A 64 3.48 -4.50 0.70
C ILE A 64 2.89 -4.18 2.09
N PRO A 65 1.69 -4.68 2.44
CA PRO A 65 1.02 -4.38 3.70
C PRO A 65 1.53 -5.23 4.87
N VAL A 66 2.85 -5.38 4.99
CA VAL A 66 3.53 -5.91 6.19
C VAL A 66 4.14 -4.72 6.90
N PHE A 67 3.82 -4.53 8.18
CA PHE A 67 4.26 -3.34 8.90
C PHE A 67 5.74 -3.45 9.29
N ILE A 68 6.57 -2.57 8.71
CA ILE A 68 8.00 -2.46 8.99
C ILE A 68 8.29 -0.99 9.31
N ALA A 69 8.11 -0.09 8.35
CA ALA A 69 8.39 1.34 8.56
C ALA A 69 7.49 1.93 9.65
N ARG A 70 6.25 1.44 9.80
CA ARG A 70 5.33 1.93 10.84
C ARG A 70 5.62 1.38 12.24
N GLU A 71 6.32 0.25 12.35
CA GLU A 71 6.59 -0.39 13.65
C GLU A 71 7.86 0.15 14.32
N LYS A 72 7.74 0.57 15.59
CA LYS A 72 8.86 1.12 16.37
C LYS A 72 10.06 0.18 16.45
N TYR A 73 9.82 -1.14 16.51
CA TYR A 73 10.89 -2.14 16.55
C TYR A 73 11.80 -2.04 15.32
N TRP A 74 11.22 -2.06 14.13
CA TRP A 74 11.95 -1.98 12.87
C TRP A 74 12.52 -0.58 12.62
N GLN A 75 11.78 0.49 12.94
CA GLN A 75 12.31 1.86 12.89
C GLN A 75 13.65 1.97 13.61
N LYS A 76 13.72 1.47 14.85
CA LYS A 76 14.93 1.48 15.67
C LYS A 76 16.08 0.70 15.02
N ARG A 77 15.79 -0.45 14.42
CA ARG A 77 16.80 -1.29 13.74
C ARG A 77 17.43 -0.56 12.55
N PHE A 78 16.61 0.10 11.73
CA PHE A 78 17.08 0.94 10.63
C PHE A 78 17.93 2.14 11.13
N GLU A 79 17.52 2.79 12.22
CA GLU A 79 18.28 3.88 12.85
C GLU A 79 19.64 3.43 13.43
N GLU A 80 19.69 2.24 14.05
CA GLU A 80 20.91 1.65 14.61
C GLU A 80 21.91 1.28 13.51
N ARG A 81 21.43 0.83 12.35
CA ARG A 81 22.26 0.53 11.18
C ARG A 81 22.58 1.76 10.32
N GLY A 82 21.98 2.91 10.62
CA GLY A 82 22.19 4.14 9.84
C GLY A 82 21.55 4.11 8.45
N LEU A 83 20.49 3.33 8.26
CA LEU A 83 19.84 3.10 6.97
C LEU A 83 18.43 3.70 6.96
N PRO A 84 17.96 4.23 5.83
CA PRO A 84 16.60 4.72 5.70
C PRO A 84 15.62 3.62 5.24
N ILE A 85 14.36 3.78 5.61
CA ILE A 85 13.23 2.98 5.10
C ILE A 85 12.05 3.88 4.71
N ILE A 86 11.39 3.54 3.61
CA ILE A 86 10.08 4.08 3.22
C ILE A 86 9.07 2.93 3.21
N GLY A 87 7.94 3.11 3.89
CA GLY A 87 6.89 2.10 3.98
C GLY A 87 5.68 2.59 4.79
N ASP A 88 4.56 1.87 4.86
CA ASP A 88 4.32 0.54 4.28
C ASP A 88 3.09 0.55 3.34
N ASP A 89 3.03 -0.42 2.41
CA ASP A 89 2.00 -0.58 1.38
C ASP A 89 1.93 0.57 0.36
N ILE A 90 2.51 0.40 -0.82
CA ILE A 90 2.65 1.48 -1.81
C ILE A 90 1.29 2.02 -2.30
N LYS A 91 1.18 3.34 -2.48
CA LYS A 91 0.04 3.96 -3.16
C LYS A 91 0.11 3.75 -4.67
N SER A 92 -1.06 3.79 -5.30
CA SER A 92 -1.18 3.94 -6.75
C SER A 92 -1.45 5.41 -7.08
N GLN A 93 -1.14 5.87 -8.29
CA GLN A 93 -1.42 7.25 -8.74
C GLN A 93 -2.91 7.56 -8.63
N VAL A 94 -3.75 6.74 -9.29
CA VAL A 94 -5.21 6.83 -9.17
C VAL A 94 -5.77 5.44 -8.94
N GLY A 95 -6.07 5.13 -7.69
CA GLY A 95 -6.69 3.87 -7.29
C GLY A 95 -8.14 4.04 -6.85
N ALA A 96 -8.81 2.90 -6.64
CA ALA A 96 -10.17 2.88 -6.14
C ALA A 96 -10.30 3.55 -4.76
N THR A 97 -9.33 3.31 -3.86
CA THR A 97 -9.35 3.90 -2.50
C THR A 97 -9.28 5.43 -2.51
N ILE A 98 -8.37 6.05 -3.28
CA ILE A 98 -8.28 7.51 -3.34
C ILE A 98 -9.50 8.12 -4.05
N THR A 99 -9.98 7.50 -5.13
CA THR A 99 -11.19 7.95 -5.84
C THR A 99 -12.39 7.93 -4.92
N HIS A 100 -12.59 6.83 -4.20
CA HIS A 100 -13.68 6.70 -3.23
C HIS A 100 -13.55 7.73 -2.10
N ARG A 101 -12.35 7.92 -1.55
CA ARG A 101 -12.11 8.93 -0.50
C ARG A 101 -12.46 10.35 -0.96
N VAL A 102 -12.05 10.75 -2.16
CA VAL A 102 -12.36 12.08 -2.71
C VAL A 102 -13.87 12.26 -2.87
N LEU A 103 -14.59 11.25 -3.37
CA LEU A 103 -16.05 11.32 -3.51
C LEU A 103 -16.76 11.36 -2.15
N ALA A 104 -16.33 10.55 -1.18
CA ALA A 104 -16.87 10.57 0.17
C ALA A 104 -16.63 11.92 0.85
N ARG A 105 -15.44 12.51 0.65
CA ARG A 105 -15.12 13.83 1.16
C ARG A 105 -15.96 14.93 0.50
N LEU A 106 -16.21 14.83 -0.80
CA LEU A 106 -17.09 15.74 -1.51
C LEU A 106 -18.52 15.72 -0.95
N PHE A 107 -19.05 14.54 -0.56
CA PHE A 107 -20.35 14.46 0.10
C PHE A 107 -20.35 15.27 1.40
N GLU A 108 -19.35 15.02 2.25
CA GLU A 108 -19.20 15.71 3.53
C GLU A 108 -19.06 17.23 3.36
N ASP A 109 -18.14 17.70 2.51
CA ASP A 109 -17.87 19.12 2.28
C ASP A 109 -19.09 19.87 1.70
N ARG A 110 -20.04 19.15 1.09
CA ARG A 110 -21.29 19.71 0.54
C ARG A 110 -22.51 19.47 1.43
N GLY A 111 -22.33 18.94 2.64
CA GLY A 111 -23.41 18.68 3.60
C GLY A 111 -24.33 17.52 3.19
N VAL A 112 -23.85 16.61 2.34
CA VAL A 112 -24.56 15.38 1.99
C VAL A 112 -24.18 14.30 2.99
N ARG A 113 -25.17 13.76 3.72
CA ARG A 113 -24.92 12.65 4.64
C ARG A 113 -24.74 11.37 3.84
N LEU A 114 -23.55 10.77 3.88
CA LEU A 114 -23.34 9.43 3.34
C LEU A 114 -24.08 8.41 4.22
N ASP A 115 -24.92 7.58 3.61
CA ASP A 115 -25.72 6.56 4.30
C ASP A 115 -25.14 5.15 4.09
N ARG A 116 -24.78 4.80 2.84
CA ARG A 116 -24.24 3.48 2.48
C ARG A 116 -23.20 3.60 1.38
N THR A 117 -22.24 2.67 1.37
CA THR A 117 -21.27 2.58 0.29
C THR A 117 -20.69 1.19 0.10
N TYR A 118 -20.34 0.89 -1.15
CA TYR A 118 -19.46 -0.23 -1.45
C TYR A 118 -18.34 0.16 -2.41
N GLN A 119 -17.27 -0.62 -2.36
CA GLN A 119 -16.18 -0.63 -3.33
C GLN A 119 -15.80 -2.09 -3.62
N LEU A 120 -16.22 -2.57 -4.78
CA LEU A 120 -15.91 -3.90 -5.28
C LEU A 120 -14.69 -3.83 -6.20
N ASN A 121 -13.65 -4.63 -5.95
CA ASN A 121 -12.41 -4.61 -6.74
C ASN A 121 -12.12 -6.00 -7.29
N PHE A 122 -11.80 -6.13 -8.57
CA PHE A 122 -11.43 -7.41 -9.19
C PHE A 122 -10.34 -7.20 -10.25
N GLY A 123 -9.54 -8.24 -10.48
CA GLY A 123 -8.38 -8.21 -11.37
C GLY A 123 -7.94 -9.63 -11.73
N GLY A 124 -6.97 -9.75 -12.64
CA GLY A 124 -6.55 -11.03 -13.22
C GLY A 124 -5.11 -11.44 -12.95
N ASN A 125 -4.36 -10.68 -12.13
CA ASN A 125 -2.96 -10.97 -11.83
C ASN A 125 -2.82 -11.86 -10.58
N THR A 126 -1.58 -12.26 -10.30
CA THR A 126 -1.26 -13.12 -9.16
C THR A 126 -1.48 -12.45 -7.80
N ASP A 127 -1.43 -11.12 -7.71
CA ASP A 127 -1.82 -10.40 -6.47
C ASP A 127 -3.31 -10.64 -6.19
N PHE A 128 -4.19 -10.45 -7.18
CA PHE A 128 -5.63 -10.72 -7.02
C PHE A 128 -5.92 -12.20 -6.73
N LEU A 129 -5.21 -13.12 -7.38
CA LEU A 129 -5.34 -14.55 -7.10
C LEU A 129 -4.94 -14.88 -5.66
N ASN A 130 -3.84 -14.32 -5.17
CA ASN A 130 -3.40 -14.47 -3.79
C ASN A 130 -4.40 -13.84 -2.80
N MET A 131 -5.06 -12.76 -3.20
CA MET A 131 -6.13 -12.11 -2.42
C MET A 131 -7.45 -12.92 -2.40
N LEU A 132 -7.61 -14.04 -3.11
CA LEU A 132 -8.76 -14.92 -2.87
C LEU A 132 -8.66 -15.66 -1.52
N GLU A 133 -7.46 -15.74 -0.95
CA GLU A 133 -7.21 -16.33 0.36
C GLU A 133 -7.63 -15.36 1.46
N ARG A 134 -8.93 -15.40 1.82
CA ARG A 134 -9.55 -14.47 2.79
C ARG A 134 -8.84 -14.42 4.14
N GLU A 135 -8.24 -15.52 4.58
CA GLU A 135 -7.46 -15.60 5.83
C GLU A 135 -6.25 -14.66 5.82
N ARG A 136 -5.66 -14.38 4.65
CA ARG A 136 -4.51 -13.45 4.49
C ARG A 136 -4.92 -11.98 4.40
N LEU A 137 -6.22 -11.67 4.44
CA LEU A 137 -6.76 -10.35 4.09
C LEU A 137 -7.29 -9.50 5.24
N GLU A 138 -7.34 -10.02 6.46
CA GLU A 138 -7.98 -9.33 7.59
C GLU A 138 -7.42 -7.89 7.77
N SER A 139 -6.09 -7.76 7.79
CA SER A 139 -5.39 -6.47 7.90
C SER A 139 -5.68 -5.52 6.72
N LYS A 140 -5.84 -6.05 5.51
CA LYS A 140 -6.09 -5.25 4.29
C LYS A 140 -7.54 -4.77 4.19
N LYS A 141 -8.50 -5.55 4.70
CA LYS A 141 -9.91 -5.14 4.81
C LYS A 141 -10.05 -3.99 5.81
N ILE A 142 -9.44 -4.12 6.99
CA ILE A 142 -9.46 -3.08 8.03
C ILE A 142 -8.87 -1.77 7.53
N SER A 143 -7.67 -1.82 6.93
CA SER A 143 -6.99 -0.61 6.41
C SER A 143 -7.77 0.09 5.31
N LYS A 144 -8.40 -0.65 4.38
CA LYS A 144 -9.19 -0.05 3.29
C LYS A 144 -10.51 0.54 3.77
N THR A 145 -11.21 -0.12 4.70
CA THR A 145 -12.43 0.43 5.30
C THR A 145 -12.11 1.73 6.04
N ASN A 146 -11.08 1.70 6.90
CA ASN A 146 -10.66 2.88 7.66
C ASN A 146 -10.24 4.05 6.76
N ALA A 147 -9.57 3.77 5.63
CA ALA A 147 -9.15 4.79 4.68
C ALA A 147 -10.29 5.61 4.04
N VAL A 148 -11.53 5.10 4.09
CA VAL A 148 -12.74 5.78 3.61
C VAL A 148 -13.53 6.35 4.78
N THR A 149 -13.76 5.56 5.82
CA THR A 149 -14.60 5.96 6.96
C THR A 149 -13.94 6.99 7.87
N SER A 150 -12.60 7.06 7.93
CA SER A 150 -11.90 8.03 8.78
C SER A 150 -12.08 9.48 8.35
N MET A 151 -12.54 9.70 7.12
CA MET A 151 -12.78 11.06 6.61
C MET A 151 -14.14 11.59 7.02
N LEU A 152 -15.10 10.73 7.39
CA LEU A 152 -16.47 11.14 7.67
C LEU A 152 -16.59 11.71 9.09
N GLY A 153 -17.29 12.84 9.23
CA GLY A 153 -17.65 13.44 10.51
C GLY A 153 -18.64 12.60 11.35
N HIS A 154 -19.16 11.49 10.82
CA HIS A 154 -20.03 10.55 11.51
C HIS A 154 -19.61 9.09 11.26
N GLN A 155 -19.97 8.21 12.19
CA GLN A 155 -19.73 6.77 12.03
C GLN A 155 -20.83 6.12 11.19
N LEU A 156 -20.41 5.38 10.17
CA LEU A 156 -21.26 4.44 9.45
C LEU A 156 -21.29 3.09 10.16
N SER A 157 -22.43 2.39 10.12
CA SER A 157 -22.51 1.02 10.58
C SER A 157 -21.59 0.12 9.74
N ALA A 158 -21.01 -0.91 10.36
CA ALA A 158 -20.22 -1.90 9.64
C ALA A 158 -21.02 -2.63 8.54
N ASN A 159 -22.35 -2.68 8.66
CA ASN A 159 -23.23 -3.28 7.65
C ASN A 159 -23.50 -2.35 6.45
N ASP A 160 -23.19 -1.06 6.57
CA ASP A 160 -23.44 -0.04 5.55
C ASP A 160 -22.19 0.25 4.69
N VAL A 161 -21.06 -0.40 4.99
CA VAL A 161 -19.78 -0.22 4.31
C VAL A 161 -19.20 -1.55 3.86
N HIS A 162 -19.02 -1.72 2.55
CA HIS A 162 -18.40 -2.92 1.98
C HIS A 162 -17.20 -2.57 1.10
N VAL A 163 -15.98 -2.77 1.59
CA VAL A 163 -14.73 -2.48 0.85
C VAL A 163 -13.79 -3.68 0.90
N GLY A 164 -13.34 -4.16 -0.26
CA GLY A 164 -12.39 -5.27 -0.33
C GLY A 164 -12.12 -5.78 -1.75
N PRO A 165 -11.15 -6.70 -1.91
CA PRO A 165 -11.13 -7.55 -3.09
C PRO A 165 -12.42 -8.36 -3.18
N SER A 166 -12.98 -8.42 -4.37
CA SER A 166 -14.25 -9.08 -4.65
C SER A 166 -14.04 -10.39 -5.38
N ASP A 167 -13.19 -10.40 -6.41
CA ASP A 167 -13.01 -11.59 -7.23
C ASP A 167 -11.72 -11.58 -8.09
N TYR A 168 -11.43 -12.72 -8.70
CA TYR A 168 -10.36 -12.95 -9.66
C TYR A 168 -10.96 -13.24 -11.06
N VAL A 169 -10.56 -12.44 -12.05
CA VAL A 169 -11.04 -12.56 -13.43
C VAL A 169 -9.84 -12.72 -14.37
N PRO A 170 -9.49 -13.96 -14.80
CA PRO A 170 -8.21 -14.26 -15.43
C PRO A 170 -7.88 -13.39 -16.66
N TRP A 171 -8.87 -13.12 -17.51
CA TRP A 171 -8.67 -12.36 -18.75
C TRP A 171 -8.42 -10.86 -18.53
N LEU A 172 -8.62 -10.35 -17.30
CA LEU A 172 -8.21 -8.99 -16.97
C LEU A 172 -6.68 -8.85 -16.94
N THR A 173 -5.93 -9.93 -16.73
CA THR A 173 -4.47 -9.89 -16.57
C THR A 173 -4.08 -8.87 -15.50
N ASP A 174 -3.20 -7.91 -15.78
CA ASP A 174 -2.83 -6.85 -14.83
C ASP A 174 -3.84 -5.68 -14.74
N ARG A 175 -4.95 -5.73 -15.51
CA ARG A 175 -6.03 -4.78 -15.33
C ARG A 175 -6.78 -5.04 -14.03
N LYS A 176 -7.21 -3.95 -13.43
CA LYS A 176 -8.02 -3.89 -12.23
C LYS A 176 -9.20 -3.00 -12.47
N TRP A 177 -10.37 -3.53 -12.16
CA TRP A 177 -11.62 -2.81 -12.22
C TRP A 177 -12.13 -2.60 -10.80
N ALA A 178 -12.71 -1.43 -10.57
CA ALA A 178 -13.42 -1.14 -9.34
C ALA A 178 -14.80 -0.54 -9.63
N TYR A 179 -15.84 -1.10 -9.01
CA TYR A 179 -17.16 -0.49 -8.93
C TYR A 179 -17.33 0.13 -7.56
N ILE A 180 -17.58 1.44 -7.55
CA ILE A 180 -17.77 2.23 -6.34
C ILE A 180 -19.18 2.80 -6.37
N ARG A 181 -19.90 2.63 -5.25
CA ARG A 181 -21.22 3.22 -5.06
C ARG A 181 -21.27 3.99 -3.75
N LEU A 182 -21.81 5.20 -3.80
CA LEU A 182 -22.10 6.03 -2.64
C LEU A 182 -23.58 6.38 -2.68
N GLU A 183 -24.29 6.11 -1.58
CA GLU A 183 -25.68 6.50 -1.38
C GLU A 183 -25.72 7.48 -0.21
N GLY A 184 -26.31 8.65 -0.43
CA GLY A 184 -26.44 9.66 0.60
C GLY A 184 -27.77 10.38 0.56
N THR A 185 -27.99 11.17 1.60
CA THR A 185 -29.20 11.97 1.82
C THR A 185 -28.83 13.44 1.81
N THR A 186 -29.58 14.22 1.02
CA THR A 186 -29.40 15.66 0.84
C THR A 186 -30.49 16.46 1.56
N PHE A 187 -30.59 17.77 1.29
CA PHE A 187 -31.63 18.63 1.84
C PHE A 187 -33.04 18.09 1.56
N GLY A 188 -33.90 18.10 2.59
CA GLY A 188 -35.27 17.61 2.50
C GLY A 188 -35.37 16.08 2.45
N ASP A 189 -34.37 15.37 2.98
CA ASP A 189 -34.27 13.91 2.97
C ASP A 189 -34.31 13.28 1.56
N VAL A 190 -33.85 14.04 0.55
CA VAL A 190 -33.85 13.60 -0.85
C VAL A 190 -32.60 12.75 -1.13
N PRO A 191 -32.75 11.55 -1.73
CA PRO A 191 -31.62 10.67 -2.02
C PRO A 191 -30.72 11.22 -3.13
N LEU A 192 -29.41 11.07 -2.95
CA LEU A 192 -28.37 11.33 -3.93
C LEU A 192 -27.46 10.12 -4.03
N ASN A 193 -27.27 9.62 -5.25
CA ASN A 193 -26.45 8.43 -5.49
C ASN A 193 -25.34 8.75 -6.50
N ILE A 194 -24.15 8.19 -6.26
CA ILE A 194 -23.08 8.12 -7.25
C ILE A 194 -22.74 6.65 -7.46
N GLU A 195 -22.62 6.25 -8.73
CA GLU A 195 -22.05 4.97 -9.13
C GLU A 195 -20.95 5.21 -10.15
N LEU A 196 -19.79 4.61 -9.93
CA LEU A 196 -18.59 4.84 -10.72
C LEU A 196 -17.89 3.51 -11.02
N LYS A 197 -17.46 3.36 -12.26
CA LYS A 197 -16.51 2.32 -12.68
C LYS A 197 -15.14 2.96 -12.91
N LEU A 198 -14.12 2.41 -12.27
CA LEU A 198 -12.72 2.74 -12.49
C LEU A 198 -12.01 1.56 -13.15
N GLU A 199 -11.32 1.81 -14.26
CA GLU A 199 -10.47 0.83 -14.93
C GLU A 199 -9.02 1.33 -14.96
N VAL A 200 -8.10 0.52 -14.45
CA VAL A 200 -6.67 0.83 -14.43
C VAL A 200 -5.85 -0.41 -14.74
N TRP A 201 -4.59 -0.21 -15.11
CA TRP A 201 -3.55 -1.24 -15.04
C TRP A 201 -2.89 -1.16 -13.67
N ASP A 202 -2.97 -2.22 -12.84
CA ASP A 202 -2.63 -2.12 -11.41
C ASP A 202 -1.13 -1.91 -11.18
N SER A 203 -0.27 -2.67 -11.88
CA SER A 203 1.18 -2.59 -11.65
C SER A 203 1.78 -1.26 -12.11
N PRO A 204 1.55 -0.78 -13.36
CA PRO A 204 2.05 0.53 -13.82
C PRO A 204 1.55 1.70 -12.97
N ASN A 205 0.36 1.60 -12.38
CA ASN A 205 -0.25 2.64 -11.55
C ASN A 205 0.51 2.87 -10.24
N SER A 206 1.39 1.96 -9.82
CA SER A 206 2.31 2.17 -8.68
C SER A 206 3.75 2.46 -9.09
N ALA A 207 4.15 2.10 -10.32
CA ALA A 207 5.54 2.17 -10.78
C ALA A 207 6.12 3.59 -10.68
N GLY A 208 5.35 4.62 -11.07
CA GLY A 208 5.77 6.02 -10.94
C GLY A 208 6.03 6.44 -9.49
N VAL A 209 5.16 6.00 -8.57
CA VAL A 209 5.29 6.28 -7.13
C VAL A 209 6.54 5.61 -6.56
N VAL A 210 6.85 4.40 -7.02
CA VAL A 210 8.00 3.62 -6.54
C VAL A 210 9.31 4.23 -7.02
N ILE A 211 9.36 4.74 -8.25
CA ILE A 211 10.52 5.46 -8.77
C ILE A 211 10.87 6.63 -7.84
N ASP A 212 9.87 7.43 -7.45
CA ASP A 212 10.11 8.57 -6.55
C ASP A 212 10.47 8.11 -5.13
N ALA A 213 9.86 7.04 -4.62
CA ALA A 213 10.25 6.46 -3.33
C ALA A 213 11.72 5.99 -3.33
N VAL A 214 12.16 5.27 -4.35
CA VAL A 214 13.56 4.82 -4.49
C VAL A 214 14.52 6.01 -4.54
N ARG A 215 14.18 7.06 -5.29
CA ARG A 215 14.99 8.28 -5.37
C ARG A 215 15.08 8.98 -4.02
N CYS A 216 13.98 9.09 -3.28
CA CYS A 216 13.98 9.65 -1.92
C CYS A 216 14.79 8.79 -0.93
N ALA A 217 14.71 7.46 -1.03
CA ALA A 217 15.53 6.56 -0.21
C ALA A 217 17.03 6.72 -0.50
N LYS A 218 17.40 6.82 -1.78
CA LYS A 218 18.79 7.07 -2.19
C LYS A 218 19.28 8.45 -1.73
N LEU A 219 18.44 9.47 -1.84
CA LEU A 219 18.76 10.82 -1.36
C LEU A 219 18.98 10.85 0.16
N ALA A 220 18.17 10.10 0.92
CA ALA A 220 18.38 9.94 2.36
C ALA A 220 19.72 9.26 2.68
N LEU A 221 20.10 8.21 1.94
CA LEU A 221 21.41 7.57 2.09
C LEU A 221 22.55 8.57 1.88
N ASP A 222 22.48 9.36 0.80
CA ASP A 222 23.51 10.35 0.47
C ASP A 222 23.64 11.44 1.56
N ARG A 223 22.51 11.81 2.17
CA ARG A 223 22.44 12.78 3.28
C ARG A 223 22.65 12.16 4.66
N LYS A 224 22.92 10.84 4.74
CA LYS A 224 23.05 10.08 6.00
C LYS A 224 21.83 10.21 6.92
N ILE A 225 20.64 10.39 6.33
CA ILE A 225 19.36 10.35 7.02
C ILE A 225 18.97 8.88 7.20
N LYS A 226 18.51 8.53 8.39
CA LYS A 226 18.29 7.15 8.83
C LYS A 226 16.90 6.96 9.43
N GLY A 227 16.48 5.71 9.58
CA GLY A 227 15.17 5.36 10.12
C GLY A 227 14.04 5.55 9.10
N ALA A 228 12.81 5.54 9.58
CA ALA A 228 11.65 5.71 8.71
C ALA A 228 11.53 7.16 8.21
N LEU A 229 11.54 7.32 6.89
CA LEU A 229 11.39 8.64 6.26
C LEU A 229 9.92 9.06 6.28
N VAL A 230 9.53 9.79 7.33
CA VAL A 230 8.14 10.16 7.59
C VAL A 230 7.49 10.88 6.41
N ALA A 231 8.17 11.90 5.85
CA ALA A 231 7.64 12.69 4.74
C ALA A 231 7.44 11.86 3.45
N PRO A 232 8.47 11.18 2.90
CA PRO A 232 8.27 10.26 1.77
C PRO A 232 7.22 9.17 2.04
N SER A 233 7.21 8.58 3.23
CA SER A 233 6.27 7.52 3.57
C SER A 233 4.82 8.02 3.57
N SER A 234 4.54 9.19 4.15
CA SER A 234 3.16 9.70 4.22
C SER A 234 2.56 10.01 2.85
N TYR A 235 3.40 10.44 1.90
CA TYR A 235 2.93 10.72 0.55
C TYR A 235 2.83 9.47 -0.32
N PHE A 236 3.83 8.57 -0.27
CA PHE A 236 3.92 7.42 -1.18
C PHE A 236 3.25 6.14 -0.68
N MET A 237 3.00 6.01 0.63
CA MET A 237 2.57 4.75 1.26
C MET A 237 1.18 4.90 1.90
N LYS A 238 0.39 3.83 1.91
CA LYS A 238 -0.97 3.80 2.49
C LYS A 238 -0.92 3.74 4.02
N SER A 239 0.10 3.08 4.57
CA SER A 239 0.28 2.87 6.01
C SER A 239 1.61 3.46 6.51
N PRO A 240 1.79 4.79 6.44
CA PRO A 240 2.99 5.45 6.93
C PRO A 240 3.13 5.38 8.46
N PRO A 241 4.33 5.70 9.01
CA PRO A 241 4.53 5.88 10.45
C PRO A 241 3.59 6.94 11.06
N GLN A 242 3.36 8.02 10.31
CA GLN A 242 2.48 9.12 10.66
C GLN A 242 1.63 9.50 9.44
N GLN A 243 0.31 9.59 9.65
CA GLN A 243 -0.65 9.99 8.60
C GLN A 243 -0.73 11.51 8.50
N PHE A 244 -0.81 12.02 7.28
CA PHE A 244 -1.06 13.42 6.96
C PHE A 244 -2.08 13.50 5.82
N PRO A 245 -2.84 14.60 5.71
CA PRO A 245 -3.54 14.95 4.47
C PRO A 245 -2.59 14.91 3.26
N ASP A 246 -3.08 14.44 2.10
CA ASP A 246 -2.22 14.18 0.93
C ASP A 246 -1.55 15.47 0.37
N ASP A 247 -2.19 16.63 0.51
CA ASP A 247 -1.64 17.95 0.16
C ASP A 247 -0.48 18.34 1.08
N GLN A 248 -0.66 18.22 2.39
CA GLN A 248 0.41 18.45 3.37
C GLN A 248 1.57 17.45 3.19
N ALA A 249 1.26 16.17 2.96
CA ALA A 249 2.27 15.14 2.70
C ALA A 249 3.10 15.46 1.45
N ARG A 250 2.48 16.04 0.41
CA ARG A 250 3.17 16.49 -0.80
C ARG A 250 4.16 17.60 -0.51
N GLU A 251 3.76 18.61 0.27
CA GLU A 251 4.63 19.72 0.67
C GLU A 251 5.83 19.22 1.47
N LEU A 252 5.59 18.34 2.45
CA LEU A 252 6.66 17.73 3.25
C LEU A 252 7.68 16.95 2.40
N VAL A 253 7.23 16.27 1.34
CA VAL A 253 8.14 15.58 0.40
C VAL A 253 8.94 16.57 -0.43
N GLN A 254 8.35 17.69 -0.87
CA GLN A 254 9.11 18.71 -1.59
C GLN A 254 10.18 19.35 -0.71
N GLU A 255 9.84 19.72 0.52
CA GLU A 255 10.81 20.21 1.49
C GLU A 255 11.92 19.19 1.78
N PHE A 256 11.57 17.90 1.83
CA PHE A 256 12.55 16.84 1.98
C PHE A 256 13.49 16.79 0.77
N ILE A 257 12.99 16.94 -0.46
CA ILE A 257 13.80 16.90 -1.68
C ILE A 257 14.73 18.11 -1.78
N GLU A 258 14.27 19.31 -1.44
CA GLU A 258 14.99 20.58 -1.62
C GLU A 258 16.14 20.82 -0.64
N LYS A 259 16.17 20.14 0.52
CA LYS A 259 17.19 20.31 1.57
C LYS A 259 18.60 19.85 1.19
#